data_AF-A0A815M9W3-F1
#
_entry.id   AF-A0A815M9W3-F1
#
_cell.length_a   1.000
_cell.length_b   1.000
_cell.length_c   1.000
_cell.angle_alpha   90.00
_cell.angle_beta   90.00
_cell.angle_gamma   90.00
#
_symmetry.space_group_name_H-M   'P 1'
#
loop_
_entity.id
_entity.type
_entity.pdbx_description
1 polymer ?
#
loop_
_entity_poly.entity_id
_entity_poly.type
_entity_poly.pdbx_seq_one_letter_code
_entity_poly.pdbx_strand_id
1 'polypeptide(L)'
;MKLFFNILDIGALAAFLVWTTKSPQWNEKKNYRRRLFLMELGYDLVQSHLDRRRQQPHAFRQNVRIAIQALGLTVTISHPTIVSASTGKQRCHICPRERDRKVNTHCSSCNAPCCPHHHTFICTMCNETLSG
;
A
#
# COMPACT_ATOMS: atom_id res chain seq x y z
N MET A 1 19.21 -22.70 -14.87
CA MET A 1 19.29 -22.01 -13.55
C MET A 1 20.70 -21.95 -12.95
N LYS A 2 21.55 -23.00 -13.03
CA LYS A 2 22.93 -22.95 -12.47
C LYS A 2 23.81 -21.82 -13.01
N LEU A 3 23.81 -21.60 -14.32
CA LEU A 3 24.59 -20.54 -14.95
C LEU A 3 24.18 -19.15 -14.46
N PHE A 4 22.88 -18.90 -14.35
CA PHE A 4 22.35 -17.61 -13.89
C PHE A 4 22.77 -17.29 -12.45
N PHE A 5 22.62 -18.24 -11.53
CA PHE A 5 23.04 -18.05 -10.15
C PHE A 5 24.56 -17.83 -10.02
N ASN A 6 25.36 -18.56 -10.79
CA ASN A 6 26.81 -18.33 -10.83
C ASN A 6 27.16 -16.91 -11.29
N ILE A 7 26.47 -16.39 -12.32
CA ILE A 7 26.68 -15.02 -12.81
C ILE A 7 26.31 -14.00 -11.72
N LEU A 8 25.19 -14.21 -11.02
CA LEU A 8 24.79 -13.34 -9.90
C LEU A 8 25.83 -13.34 -8.77
N ASP A 9 26.34 -14.51 -8.39
CA ASP A 9 27.33 -14.62 -7.32
C ASP A 9 28.65 -13.94 -7.67
N ILE A 10 29.14 -14.14 -8.90
CA ILE A 10 30.37 -13.49 -9.40
C ILE A 10 30.17 -11.98 -9.49
N GLY A 11 29.04 -11.53 -10.03
CA GLY A 11 28.72 -10.11 -10.16
C GLY A 11 28.63 -9.40 -8.80
N ALA A 12 27.95 -10.03 -7.84
CA ALA A 12 27.80 -9.47 -6.50
C ALA A 12 29.14 -9.44 -5.74
N LEU A 13 29.99 -10.44 -5.91
CA LEU A 13 31.35 -10.44 -5.35
C LEU A 13 32.21 -9.34 -5.98
N ALA A 14 32.17 -9.18 -7.30
CA ALA A 14 32.91 -8.13 -7.99
C ALA A 14 32.47 -6.73 -7.51
N ALA A 15 31.16 -6.49 -7.41
CA ALA A 15 30.63 -5.24 -6.89
C ALA A 15 31.05 -4.98 -5.44
N PHE A 16 31.04 -6.02 -4.58
CA PHE A 16 31.52 -5.92 -3.20
C PHE A 16 32.98 -5.48 -3.11
N LEU A 17 33.86 -6.09 -3.92
CA LEU A 17 35.27 -5.73 -3.96
C LEU A 17 35.44 -4.26 -4.36
N VAL A 18 34.82 -3.84 -5.47
CA VAL A 18 34.85 -2.44 -5.93
C VAL A 18 34.37 -1.48 -4.84
N TRP A 19 33.27 -1.82 -4.17
CA TRP A 19 32.73 -0.99 -3.08
C TRP A 19 33.71 -0.88 -1.91
N THR A 20 34.25 -1.99 -1.43
CA THR A 20 35.19 -1.98 -0.29
C THR A 20 36.53 -1.30 -0.61
N THR A 21 36.96 -1.32 -1.88
CA THR A 21 38.13 -0.57 -2.32
C THR A 21 37.87 0.93 -2.34
N LYS A 22 36.68 1.37 -2.80
CA LYS A 22 36.31 2.79 -2.82
C LYS A 22 35.95 3.34 -1.44
N SER A 23 35.35 2.51 -0.60
CA SER A 23 34.79 2.88 0.72
C SER A 23 35.35 1.97 1.82
N PRO A 24 36.64 2.07 2.16
CA PRO A 24 37.29 1.15 3.10
C PRO A 24 36.71 1.21 4.51
N GLN A 25 36.27 2.40 4.95
CA GLN A 25 35.69 2.67 6.26
C GLN A 25 34.27 2.08 6.43
N TRP A 26 33.60 1.72 5.32
CA TRP A 26 32.23 1.19 5.37
C TRP A 26 32.20 -0.16 6.10
N ASN A 27 31.50 -0.21 7.23
CA ASN A 27 31.36 -1.39 8.11
C ASN A 27 32.72 -2.03 8.51
N GLU A 28 33.80 -1.25 8.60
CA GLU A 28 35.18 -1.73 8.83
C GLU A 28 35.31 -2.65 10.06
N LYS A 29 34.65 -2.30 11.17
CA LYS A 29 34.73 -3.06 12.43
C LYS A 29 33.96 -4.38 12.41
N LYS A 30 33.20 -4.67 11.34
CA LYS A 30 32.35 -5.86 11.26
C LYS A 30 33.06 -6.94 10.44
N ASN A 31 33.03 -8.18 10.91
CA ASN A 31 33.60 -9.32 10.19
C ASN A 31 32.65 -9.87 9.09
N TYR A 32 31.36 -9.50 9.10
CA TYR A 32 30.34 -9.96 8.14
C TYR A 32 30.00 -8.92 7.05
N ARG A 33 30.98 -8.13 6.59
CA ARG A 33 30.81 -7.05 5.59
C ARG A 33 30.16 -7.51 4.29
N ARG A 34 30.56 -8.66 3.76
CA ARG A 34 29.97 -9.21 2.52
C ARG A 34 28.47 -9.47 2.69
N ARG A 35 28.04 -10.00 3.84
CA ARG A 35 26.62 -10.24 4.12
C ARG A 35 25.84 -8.92 4.16
N LEU A 36 26.37 -7.91 4.82
CA LEU A 36 25.73 -6.58 4.86
C LEU A 36 25.60 -5.98 3.47
N PHE A 37 26.67 -6.09 2.67
CA PHE A 37 26.67 -5.57 1.31
C PHE A 37 25.59 -6.24 0.47
N LEU A 38 25.48 -7.57 0.56
CA LEU A 38 24.45 -8.32 -0.16
C LEU A 38 23.03 -7.99 0.33
N MET A 39 22.84 -7.70 1.62
CA MET A 39 21.54 -7.26 2.14
C MET A 39 21.16 -5.87 1.62
N GLU A 40 22.09 -4.91 1.66
CA GLU A 40 21.89 -3.56 1.13
C GLU A 40 21.65 -3.61 -0.39
N LEU A 41 22.52 -4.29 -1.15
CA LEU A 41 22.35 -4.50 -2.60
C LEU A 41 21.00 -5.15 -2.92
N GLY A 42 20.62 -6.18 -2.18
CA GLY A 42 19.34 -6.87 -2.39
C GLY A 42 18.15 -5.93 -2.17
N TYR A 43 18.21 -5.07 -1.15
CA TYR A 43 17.19 -4.06 -0.88
C TYR A 43 17.12 -3.02 -2.01
N ASP A 44 18.26 -2.48 -2.42
CA ASP A 44 18.35 -1.46 -3.47
C ASP A 44 17.78 -1.96 -4.80
N LEU A 45 18.08 -3.22 -5.16
CA LEU A 45 17.57 -3.84 -6.39
C LEU A 45 16.05 -4.01 -6.40
N VAL A 46 15.42 -4.21 -5.23
CA VAL A 46 13.97 -4.40 -5.15
C VAL A 46 13.20 -3.14 -4.82
N GLN A 47 13.87 -2.04 -4.46
CA GLN A 47 13.22 -0.80 -4.00
C GLN A 47 12.19 -0.27 -5.01
N SER A 48 12.55 -0.15 -6.30
CA SER A 48 11.62 0.30 -7.35
C SER A 48 10.38 -0.59 -7.48
N HIS A 49 10.54 -1.90 -7.28
CA HIS A 49 9.45 -2.85 -7.28
C HIS A 49 8.57 -2.71 -6.03
N LEU A 50 9.16 -2.44 -4.87
CA LEU A 50 8.43 -2.17 -3.63
C LEU A 50 7.60 -0.88 -3.78
N ASP A 51 8.17 0.18 -4.35
CA ASP A 51 7.47 1.45 -4.58
C ASP A 51 6.25 1.27 -5.48
N ARG A 52 6.41 0.55 -6.60
CA ARG A 52 5.29 0.20 -7.47
C ARG A 52 4.21 -0.60 -6.74
N ARG A 53 4.61 -1.58 -5.91
CA ARG A 53 3.65 -2.40 -5.15
C ARG A 53 2.89 -1.58 -4.12
N ARG A 54 3.56 -0.63 -3.46
CA ARG A 54 2.97 0.32 -2.50
C ARG A 54 1.88 1.18 -3.15
N GLN A 55 2.05 1.55 -4.42
CA GLN A 55 1.08 2.37 -5.16
C GLN A 55 -0.16 1.58 -5.62
N GLN A 56 -0.12 0.24 -5.55
CA GLN A 56 -1.22 -0.63 -5.99
C GLN A 56 -1.66 -1.57 -4.86
N PRO A 57 -2.17 -1.05 -3.72
CA PRO A 57 -2.50 -1.87 -2.55
C PRO A 57 -3.51 -2.97 -2.90
N HIS A 58 -4.50 -2.68 -3.75
CA HIS A 58 -5.54 -3.64 -4.13
C HIS A 58 -5.05 -4.84 -4.96
N ALA A 59 -3.87 -4.75 -5.60
CA ALA A 59 -3.32 -5.82 -6.43
C ALA A 59 -2.74 -7.00 -5.64
N PHE A 60 -2.51 -6.83 -4.33
CA PHE A 60 -1.87 -7.85 -3.49
C PHE A 60 -2.72 -8.25 -2.29
N ARG A 61 -2.49 -9.48 -1.82
CA ARG A 61 -3.10 -10.04 -0.61
C ARG A 61 -2.67 -9.25 0.64
N GLN A 62 -3.49 -9.32 1.69
CA GLN A 62 -3.31 -8.56 2.93
C GLN A 62 -1.94 -8.79 3.58
N ASN A 63 -1.43 -10.02 3.57
CA ASN A 63 -0.11 -10.35 4.13
C ASN A 63 1.04 -9.60 3.41
N VAL A 64 0.93 -9.39 2.09
CA VAL A 64 1.92 -8.62 1.32
C VAL A 64 1.87 -7.14 1.69
N ARG A 65 0.68 -6.59 1.94
CA ARG A 65 0.50 -5.20 2.38
C ARG A 65 1.13 -4.98 3.75
N ILE A 66 0.88 -5.89 4.70
CA ILE A 66 1.47 -5.85 6.04
C ILE A 66 3.00 -5.92 5.96
N ALA A 67 3.54 -6.79 5.11
CA ALA A 67 4.99 -6.89 4.92
C ALA A 67 5.61 -5.60 4.36
N ILE A 68 4.95 -4.93 3.40
CA ILE A 68 5.42 -3.65 2.85
C ILE A 68 5.36 -2.56 3.93
N GLN A 69 4.32 -2.53 4.76
CA GLN A 69 4.20 -1.59 5.89
C GLN A 69 5.30 -1.82 6.94
N ALA A 70 5.64 -3.08 7.22
CA ALA A 70 6.71 -3.44 8.16
C ALA A 70 8.11 -2.96 7.72
N LEU A 71 8.29 -2.67 6.43
CA LEU A 71 9.51 -2.06 5.88
C LEU A 71 9.56 -0.53 6.09
N GLY A 72 8.59 0.07 6.77
CA GLY A 72 8.51 1.52 6.97
C GLY A 72 8.05 2.30 5.74
N LEU A 73 7.65 1.61 4.66
CA LEU A 73 7.12 2.23 3.45
C LEU A 73 5.64 2.57 3.66
N THR A 74 5.30 3.86 3.63
CA THR A 74 3.93 4.34 3.82
C THR A 74 3.06 3.92 2.64
N VAL A 75 2.34 2.81 2.71
CA VAL A 75 1.44 2.40 1.61
C VAL A 75 0.53 3.57 1.26
N THR A 76 0.62 4.07 0.02
CA THR A 76 -0.27 5.13 -0.46
C THR A 76 -1.61 4.45 -0.68
N ILE A 77 -2.36 4.32 0.40
CA ILE A 77 -3.78 4.02 0.33
C ILE A 77 -4.39 5.30 -0.23
N SER A 78 -4.37 5.45 -1.56
CA SER A 78 -5.44 6.20 -2.21
C SER A 78 -6.70 5.48 -1.75
N HIS A 79 -7.37 6.05 -0.76
CA HIS A 79 -8.61 5.51 -0.21
C HIS A 79 -9.65 5.57 -1.33
N PRO A 80 -10.14 4.47 -1.93
CA PRO A 80 -11.57 4.32 -1.95
C PRO A 80 -11.92 3.92 -0.52
N THR A 81 -12.72 4.74 0.15
CA THR A 81 -13.33 4.41 1.44
C THR A 81 -14.04 3.07 1.34
N ILE A 82 -13.35 1.97 1.70
CA ILE A 82 -14.00 0.69 1.93
C ILE A 82 -14.53 0.77 3.35
N VAL A 83 -15.75 1.30 3.42
CA VAL A 83 -16.61 1.18 4.57
C VAL A 83 -16.68 -0.29 4.94
N SER A 84 -16.44 -0.59 6.21
CA SER A 84 -16.69 -1.89 6.83
C SER A 84 -18.00 -2.44 6.28
N ALA A 85 -17.95 -3.55 5.56
CA ALA A 85 -19.15 -4.24 5.11
C ALA A 85 -19.87 -4.78 6.36
N SER A 86 -20.68 -3.94 6.99
CA SER A 86 -21.74 -4.40 7.87
C SER A 86 -22.63 -5.28 7.00
N THR A 87 -22.71 -6.55 7.34
CA THR A 87 -23.36 -7.63 6.58
C THR A 87 -24.89 -7.48 6.44
N GLY A 88 -25.44 -6.27 6.63
CA GLY A 88 -26.86 -5.98 6.52
C GLY A 88 -27.10 -4.65 5.80
N LYS A 89 -28.12 -4.62 4.94
CA LYS A 89 -28.60 -3.39 4.30
C LYS A 89 -29.13 -2.44 5.39
N GLN A 90 -28.59 -1.23 5.49
CA GLN A 90 -29.02 -0.20 6.45
C GLN A 90 -30.04 0.76 5.82
N ARG A 91 -30.93 1.34 6.61
CA ARG A 91 -31.91 2.33 6.10
C ARG A 91 -31.17 3.59 5.64
N CYS A 92 -31.55 4.13 4.48
CA CYS A 92 -31.05 5.43 4.02
C CYS A 92 -31.36 6.53 5.05
N HIS A 93 -30.34 7.29 5.45
CA HIS A 93 -30.45 8.32 6.48
C HIS A 93 -31.35 9.51 6.07
N ILE A 94 -31.54 9.74 4.77
CA ILE A 94 -32.31 10.87 4.21
C ILE A 94 -33.77 10.48 3.91
N CYS A 95 -34.04 9.21 3.59
CA CYS A 95 -35.41 8.78 3.27
C CYS A 95 -36.34 8.92 4.48
N PRO A 96 -37.61 9.34 4.30
CA PRO A 96 -38.61 9.31 5.38
C PRO A 96 -38.87 7.87 5.85
N ARG A 97 -39.36 7.71 7.08
CA ARG A 97 -39.56 6.39 7.71
C ARG A 97 -40.49 5.49 6.91
N GLU A 98 -41.52 6.08 6.29
CA GLU A 98 -42.51 5.38 5.46
C GLU A 98 -41.91 4.65 4.25
N ARG A 99 -40.81 5.16 3.67
CA ARG A 99 -40.19 4.54 2.49
C ARG A 99 -39.18 3.43 2.83
N ASP A 100 -38.69 3.37 4.07
CA ASP A 100 -37.68 2.45 4.64
C ASP A 100 -36.67 1.83 3.64
N ARG A 101 -36.09 2.63 2.74
CA ARG A 101 -35.18 2.11 1.71
C ARG A 101 -33.90 1.58 2.35
N LYS A 102 -33.71 0.27 2.28
CA LYS A 102 -32.48 -0.41 2.73
C LYS A 102 -31.41 -0.39 1.64
N VAL A 103 -30.21 0.05 1.99
CA VAL A 103 -29.09 0.28 1.09
C VAL A 103 -27.81 -0.33 1.65
N ASN A 104 -26.87 -0.65 0.77
CA ASN A 104 -25.51 -1.07 1.12
C ASN A 104 -24.47 -0.07 0.57
N THR A 105 -24.94 1.14 0.25
CA THR A 105 -24.18 2.23 -0.36
C THR A 105 -24.04 3.37 0.62
N HIS A 106 -22.87 4.00 0.67
CA HIS A 106 -22.49 4.99 1.67
C HIS A 106 -21.96 6.27 1.03
N CYS A 107 -22.17 7.41 1.69
CA CYS A 107 -21.62 8.70 1.28
C CYS A 107 -20.09 8.74 1.44
N SER A 108 -19.35 9.16 0.42
CA SER A 108 -17.88 9.27 0.50
C SER A 108 -17.37 10.34 1.49
N SER A 109 -18.21 11.31 1.85
CA SER A 109 -17.86 12.41 2.76
C SER A 109 -18.18 12.10 4.23
N CYS A 110 -19.41 11.65 4.53
CA CYS A 110 -19.87 11.43 5.91
C CYS A 110 -20.09 9.95 6.27
N ASN A 111 -19.86 9.04 5.33
CA ASN A 111 -20.02 7.58 5.51
C ASN A 111 -21.45 7.09 5.86
N ALA A 112 -22.45 7.97 5.85
CA ALA A 112 -23.84 7.62 6.13
C ALA A 112 -24.47 6.78 4.99
N PRO A 113 -25.34 5.79 5.31
CA PRO A 113 -26.03 4.98 4.31
C PRO A 113 -26.99 5.83 3.47
N CYS A 114 -26.81 5.84 2.15
CA CYS A 114 -27.58 6.66 1.21
C CYS A 114 -28.06 5.86 0.00
N CYS A 115 -29.30 6.09 -0.43
CA CYS A 115 -29.84 5.44 -1.63
C CYS A 115 -29.40 6.19 -2.90
N PRO A 116 -29.47 5.55 -4.08
CA PRO A 116 -29.07 6.18 -5.35
C PRO A 116 -29.84 7.47 -5.70
N HIS A 117 -30.98 7.72 -5.06
CA HIS A 117 -31.73 8.96 -5.25
C HIS A 117 -31.16 10.14 -4.43
N HIS A 118 -30.45 9.84 -3.34
CA HIS A 118 -29.88 10.84 -2.43
C HIS A 118 -28.34 10.81 -2.44
N HIS A 119 -27.73 10.11 -3.40
CA HIS A 119 -26.28 9.93 -3.51
C HIS A 119 -25.86 9.70 -4.96
N THR A 120 -24.89 10.49 -5.43
CA THR A 120 -24.16 10.30 -6.70
C THR A 120 -22.70 9.95 -6.41
N PHE A 121 -22.05 10.73 -5.55
CA PHE A 121 -20.70 10.49 -5.01
C PHE A 121 -20.60 10.92 -3.54
N ILE A 122 -21.26 12.03 -3.20
CA ILE A 122 -21.57 12.50 -1.84
C ILE A 122 -23.09 12.59 -1.67
N CYS A 123 -23.59 12.60 -0.43
CA CYS A 123 -25.03 12.71 -0.18
C CYS A 123 -25.51 14.16 -0.33
N THR A 124 -26.81 14.36 -0.57
CA THR A 124 -27.40 15.69 -0.77
C THR A 124 -27.15 16.64 0.41
N MET A 125 -27.21 16.12 1.65
CA MET A 125 -26.89 16.90 2.85
C MET A 125 -25.45 17.43 2.87
N CYS A 126 -24.46 16.59 2.50
CA CYS A 126 -23.07 17.03 2.41
C CYS A 126 -22.82 17.99 1.23
N ASN A 127 -23.60 17.85 0.15
CA ASN A 127 -23.50 18.73 -1.00
C ASN A 127 -24.01 20.15 -0.68
N GLU A 128 -25.10 20.25 0.09
CA GLU A 128 -25.65 21.54 0.54
C GLU A 128 -24.68 22.27 1.48
N THR A 129 -23.99 21.55 2.37
CA THR A 129 -22.99 22.16 3.28
C THR A 129 -21.71 22.67 2.61
N LEU A 130 -21.44 22.26 1.36
CA LEU A 130 -20.30 22.74 0.57
C LEU A 130 -20.65 23.96 -0.30
N SER A 131 -21.94 24.28 -0.42
CA SER A 131 -22.47 25.31 -1.31
C SER A 131 -22.84 26.62 -0.58
N GLY A 132 -22.53 26.73 0.71
CA GLY A 132 -22.69 27.92 1.54
C GLY A 132 -21.42 28.18 2.35
#